data_AF-K9VRK5-F1
#
_entry.id   AF-K9VRK5-F1
#
_cell.length_a   1.000
_cell.length_b   1.000
_cell.length_c   1.000
_cell.angle_alpha   90.00
_cell.angle_beta   90.00
_cell.angle_gamma   90.00
#
_symmetry.space_group_name_H-M   'P 1'
#
loop_
_entity.id
_entity.type
_entity.pdbx_description
1 polymer ?
#
loop_
_entity_poly.entity_id
_entity_poly.type
_entity_poly.pdbx_seq_one_letter_code
_entity_poly.pdbx_strand_id
1 'polypeptide(L)'
;MAKKKNIEPLEGEDLIKKVKDLENLTKEEKARACGYYTVTKNGVERVNMMKFLNALIDAEGIQLDGKQNGNGRGGRSASYRISVQSNGNLLIGAAYTKQMELQPGDEFEISLGRKHIHLRQIDREEEES
;
A
#
# COMPACT_ATOMS: atom_id res chain seq x y z
N MET A 1 5.29 -33.63 15.17
CA MET A 1 5.21 -32.41 14.33
C MET A 1 4.22 -31.45 14.97
N ALA A 2 4.71 -30.39 15.62
CA ALA A 2 3.85 -29.48 16.39
C ALA A 2 3.07 -28.55 15.44
N LYS A 3 1.74 -28.52 15.59
CA LYS A 3 0.83 -27.64 14.85
C LYS A 3 1.29 -26.18 15.04
N LYS A 4 1.80 -25.55 13.97
CA LYS A 4 2.09 -24.11 13.97
C LYS A 4 0.77 -23.36 14.18
N LYS A 5 0.52 -22.89 15.40
CA LYS A 5 -0.62 -22.04 15.72
C LYS A 5 -0.46 -20.74 14.93
N ASN A 6 -1.39 -20.46 14.02
CA ASN A 6 -1.60 -19.09 13.57
C ASN A 6 -2.03 -18.30 14.79
N ILE A 7 -1.12 -17.50 15.32
CA ILE A 7 -1.39 -16.59 16.43
C ILE A 7 -1.88 -15.31 15.78
N GLU A 8 -3.13 -14.93 16.06
CA GLU A 8 -3.62 -13.61 15.68
C GLU A 8 -2.78 -12.54 16.40
N PRO A 9 -2.39 -11.45 15.72
CA PRO A 9 -1.54 -10.43 16.33
C PRO A 9 -2.25 -9.81 17.54
N LEU A 10 -1.56 -9.76 18.68
CA LEU A 10 -2.06 -9.12 19.90
C LEU A 10 -2.04 -7.60 19.72
N GLU A 11 -3.08 -6.90 20.17
CA GLU A 11 -3.22 -5.44 20.06
C GLU A 11 -3.60 -4.83 21.42
N GLY A 12 -3.43 -3.52 21.58
CA GLY A 12 -3.84 -2.79 22.79
C GLY A 12 -3.15 -3.26 24.07
N GLU A 13 -3.91 -3.33 25.18
CA GLU A 13 -3.35 -3.70 26.49
C GLU A 13 -2.74 -5.11 26.53
N ASP A 14 -3.30 -6.06 25.77
CA ASP A 14 -2.82 -7.45 25.75
C ASP A 14 -1.43 -7.54 25.11
N LEU A 15 -1.17 -6.71 24.11
CA LEU A 15 0.16 -6.56 23.52
C LEU A 15 1.17 -6.04 24.54
N ILE A 16 0.81 -4.99 25.29
CA ILE A 16 1.70 -4.38 26.29
C ILE A 16 2.02 -5.37 27.40
N LYS A 17 1.00 -6.06 27.94
CA LYS A 17 1.18 -7.09 28.98
C LYS A 17 2.13 -8.19 28.48
N LYS A 18 1.90 -8.70 27.28
CA LYS A 18 2.73 -9.77 26.74
C LYS A 18 4.17 -9.35 26.47
N VAL A 19 4.39 -8.12 26.02
CA VAL A 19 5.74 -7.58 25.79
C VAL A 19 6.52 -7.41 27.10
N LYS A 20 5.84 -7.03 28.19
CA LYS A 20 6.42 -6.99 29.54
C LYS A 20 6.81 -8.38 30.04
N ASP A 21 5.97 -9.40 29.85
CA ASP A 21 6.30 -10.78 30.22
C ASP A 21 7.53 -11.33 29.47
N LEU A 22 7.83 -10.76 28.30
CA LEU A 22 8.91 -11.18 27.41
C LEU A 22 10.13 -10.26 27.47
N GLU A 23 10.30 -9.46 28.53
CA GLU A 23 11.34 -8.42 28.63
C GLU A 23 12.76 -8.89 28.27
N ASN A 24 13.11 -10.15 28.59
CA ASN A 24 14.41 -10.77 28.32
C ASN A 24 14.66 -11.15 26.85
N LEU A 25 13.67 -11.05 25.98
CA LEU A 25 13.77 -11.40 24.57
C LEU A 25 14.11 -10.19 23.69
N THR A 26 14.70 -10.48 22.52
CA THR A 26 14.93 -9.47 21.49
C THR A 26 13.61 -8.94 20.93
N LYS A 27 13.64 -7.76 20.29
CA LYS A 27 12.45 -7.16 19.66
C LYS A 27 11.81 -8.09 18.62
N GLU A 28 12.61 -8.85 17.89
CA GLU A 28 12.14 -9.79 16.85
C GLU A 28 11.45 -11.02 17.45
N GLU A 29 11.98 -11.55 18.53
CA GLU A 29 11.37 -12.66 19.26
C GLU A 29 10.06 -12.24 19.95
N LYS A 30 10.03 -11.03 20.54
CA LYS A 30 8.81 -10.41 21.08
C LYS A 30 7.74 -10.28 19.99
N ALA A 31 8.09 -9.73 18.84
CA ALA A 31 7.18 -9.56 17.71
C ALA A 31 6.63 -10.91 17.21
N ARG A 32 7.49 -11.94 17.10
CA ARG A 32 7.06 -13.30 16.73
C ARG A 32 6.10 -13.89 17.76
N ALA A 33 6.41 -13.77 19.05
CA ALA A 33 5.57 -14.28 20.14
C ALA A 33 4.22 -13.55 20.25
N CYS A 34 4.16 -12.28 19.84
CA CYS A 34 2.94 -11.48 19.80
C CYS A 34 2.14 -11.62 18.49
N GLY A 35 2.52 -12.53 17.58
CA GLY A 35 1.78 -12.79 16.34
C GLY A 35 2.13 -11.89 15.15
N TYR A 36 3.17 -11.08 15.24
CA TYR A 36 3.60 -10.16 14.15
C TYR A 36 4.58 -10.84 13.19
N TYR A 37 4.18 -11.98 12.62
CA TYR A 37 4.95 -12.66 11.60
C TYR A 37 4.06 -13.21 10.50
N THR A 38 4.67 -13.47 9.35
CA THR A 38 4.04 -14.12 8.22
C THR A 38 4.82 -15.37 7.86
N VAL A 39 4.11 -16.43 7.48
CA VAL A 39 4.74 -17.66 7.00
C VAL A 39 4.66 -17.66 5.49
N THR A 40 5.81 -17.76 4.84
CA THR A 40 5.86 -17.85 3.37
C THR A 40 5.44 -19.24 2.91
N LYS A 41 5.14 -19.39 1.62
CA LYS A 41 4.82 -20.70 1.02
C LYS A 41 5.90 -21.76 1.28
N ASN A 42 7.15 -21.33 1.48
CA ASN A 42 8.29 -22.20 1.76
C ASN A 42 8.49 -22.47 3.27
N GLY A 43 7.54 -22.08 4.13
CA GLY A 43 7.59 -22.30 5.57
C GLY A 43 8.51 -21.35 6.35
N VAL A 44 9.18 -20.41 5.68
CA VAL A 44 10.05 -19.41 6.30
C VAL A 44 9.20 -18.34 6.96
N GLU A 45 9.45 -18.10 8.24
CA GLU A 45 8.80 -17.06 9.04
C GLU A 45 9.50 -15.71 8.85
N ARG A 46 8.73 -14.69 8.50
CA ARG A 46 9.18 -13.31 8.37
C ARG A 46 8.42 -12.42 9.33
N VAL A 47 9.14 -11.83 10.28
CA VAL A 47 8.58 -10.89 11.26
C VAL A 47 8.25 -9.57 10.57
N ASN A 48 7.07 -9.01 10.86
CA ASN A 48 6.70 -7.66 10.42
C ASN A 48 6.95 -6.68 11.57
N MET A 49 8.19 -6.22 11.68
CA MET A 49 8.62 -5.31 12.76
C MET A 49 7.88 -3.98 12.74
N MET A 50 7.60 -3.44 11.55
CA MET A 50 6.89 -2.17 11.41
C MET A 50 5.47 -2.27 11.97
N LYS A 51 4.74 -3.36 11.67
CA LYS A 51 3.40 -3.60 12.21
C LYS A 51 3.42 -3.76 13.73
N PHE A 52 4.41 -4.47 14.27
CA PHE A 52 4.59 -4.66 15.72
C PHE A 52 4.83 -3.34 16.45
N LEU A 53 5.75 -2.51 15.95
CA LEU A 53 6.07 -1.22 16.56
C LEU A 53 4.90 -0.25 16.48
N ASN A 54 4.20 -0.19 15.34
CA ASN A 54 3.01 0.65 15.21
C ASN A 54 1.92 0.24 16.21
N ALA A 55 1.68 -1.06 16.39
CA ALA A 55 0.70 -1.53 17.35
C ALA A 55 1.08 -1.22 18.81
N LEU A 56 2.37 -1.19 19.14
CA LEU A 56 2.84 -0.73 20.46
C LEU A 56 2.59 0.77 20.66
N ILE A 57 2.89 1.58 19.65
CA ILE A 57 2.65 3.03 19.67
C ILE A 57 1.15 3.32 19.81
N ASP A 58 0.31 2.61 19.05
CA ASP A 58 -1.14 2.70 19.14
C ASP A 58 -1.66 2.26 20.52
N ALA A 59 -1.10 1.18 21.09
CA ALA A 59 -1.49 0.67 22.41
C ALA A 59 -1.09 1.63 23.55
N GLU A 60 0.00 2.37 23.40
CA GLU A 60 0.40 3.44 24.31
C GLU A 60 -0.41 4.74 24.12
N GLY A 61 -1.34 4.77 23.16
CA GLY A 61 -2.20 5.92 22.89
C GLY A 61 -1.50 7.07 22.17
N ILE A 62 -0.30 6.83 21.62
CA ILE A 62 0.44 7.83 20.85
C ILE A 62 -0.17 7.88 19.45
N GLN A 63 -0.92 8.94 19.17
CA GLN A 63 -1.43 9.19 17.83
C GLN A 63 -0.30 9.75 16.96
N LEU A 64 0.31 8.89 16.14
CA LEU A 64 1.05 9.36 14.99
C LEU A 64 0.03 9.84 13.95
N ASP A 65 0.22 11.02 13.37
CA ASP A 65 -0.59 11.64 12.30
C ASP A 65 -0.57 10.85 10.96
N GLY A 66 -0.54 9.52 11.04
CA GLY A 66 -0.41 8.59 9.93
C GLY A 66 -1.36 7.40 10.03
N LYS A 67 -2.45 7.48 10.81
CA LYS A 67 -3.55 6.50 10.71
C LYS A 67 -4.16 6.57 9.31
N GLN A 68 -3.57 5.84 8.37
CA GLN A 68 -4.29 5.27 7.26
C GLN A 68 -5.27 4.23 7.84
N ASN A 69 -6.39 4.71 8.35
CA ASN A 69 -7.61 3.92 8.47
C ASN A 69 -7.96 3.46 7.05
N GLY A 70 -7.51 2.27 6.67
CA GLY A 70 -7.66 1.78 5.32
C GLY A 70 -7.22 0.33 5.24
N ASN A 71 -8.20 -0.56 5.41
CA ASN A 71 -8.08 -1.99 5.16
C ASN A 71 -7.94 -2.27 3.64
N GLY A 72 -6.89 -1.75 3.03
CA GLY A 72 -6.62 -1.87 1.60
C GLY A 72 -5.22 -1.39 1.34
N ARG A 73 -4.41 -2.22 0.66
CA ARG A 73 -3.11 -1.88 0.08
C ARG A 73 -3.02 -0.37 -0.22
N GLY A 74 -2.31 0.36 0.65
CA GLY A 74 -2.05 1.79 0.48
C GLY A 74 -1.21 2.00 -0.76
N GLY A 75 -1.87 2.01 -1.92
CA GLY A 75 -1.28 2.41 -3.18
C GLY A 75 -0.82 3.85 -3.09
N ARG A 76 0.21 4.19 -3.86
CA ARG A 76 0.65 5.57 -4.02
C ARG A 76 -0.56 6.42 -4.44
N SER A 77 -0.86 7.47 -3.69
CA SER A 77 -1.80 8.49 -4.13
C SER A 77 -1.28 9.15 -5.41
N ALA A 78 -2.18 9.54 -6.31
CA ALA A 78 -1.81 10.29 -7.50
C ALA A 78 -1.14 11.61 -7.09
N SER A 79 0.13 11.78 -7.45
CA SER A 79 0.90 13.00 -7.18
C SER A 79 0.61 14.13 -8.18
N TYR A 80 -0.27 13.89 -9.16
CA TYR A 80 -0.54 14.74 -10.33
C TYR A 80 0.73 15.22 -11.03
N ARG A 81 1.79 14.41 -10.95
CA ARG A 81 3.10 14.67 -11.54
C ARG A 81 3.66 13.37 -12.08
N ILE A 82 4.12 13.40 -13.33
CA ILE A 82 4.83 12.31 -13.97
C ILE A 82 6.18 12.81 -14.49
N SER A 83 7.19 11.94 -14.47
CA SER A 83 8.50 12.21 -15.08
C SER A 83 8.65 11.37 -16.33
N VAL A 84 9.36 11.90 -17.33
CA VAL A 84 9.73 11.14 -18.53
C VAL A 84 10.56 9.93 -18.10
N GLN A 85 10.17 8.74 -18.56
CA GLN A 85 10.86 7.49 -18.27
C GLN A 85 12.19 7.42 -19.03
N SER A 86 13.08 6.49 -18.66
CA SER A 86 14.38 6.32 -19.34
C SER A 86 14.27 5.97 -20.82
N ASN A 87 13.13 5.40 -21.24
CA ASN A 87 12.81 5.11 -22.64
C ASN A 87 12.20 6.30 -23.39
N GLY A 88 12.05 7.46 -22.76
CA GLY A 88 11.46 8.66 -23.35
C GLY A 88 9.93 8.75 -23.27
N ASN A 89 9.24 7.76 -22.71
CA ASN A 89 7.78 7.73 -22.67
C ASN A 89 7.22 8.44 -21.43
N LEU A 90 6.01 9.01 -21.60
CA LEU A 90 5.14 9.48 -20.52
C LEU A 90 4.00 8.47 -20.36
N LEU A 91 3.85 7.91 -19.16
CA LEU A 91 2.82 6.93 -18.85
C LEU A 91 1.81 7.53 -17.87
N ILE A 92 0.53 7.54 -18.25
CA ILE A 92 -0.57 7.95 -17.38
C ILE A 92 -1.00 6.74 -16.54
N GLY A 93 -0.87 6.86 -15.22
CA GLY A 93 -1.25 5.78 -14.30
C GLY A 93 -2.77 5.61 -14.20
N ALA A 94 -3.21 4.40 -13.84
CA ALA A 94 -4.63 4.05 -13.75
C ALA A 94 -5.44 4.86 -12.73
N ALA A 95 -4.79 5.59 -11.82
CA ALA A 95 -5.48 6.48 -10.89
C ALA A 95 -6.19 7.63 -11.61
N TYR A 96 -5.58 8.18 -12.67
CA TYR A 96 -6.16 9.28 -13.44
C TYR A 96 -7.24 8.78 -14.40
N THR A 97 -6.97 7.69 -15.12
CA THR A 97 -7.93 7.15 -16.09
C THR A 97 -9.21 6.65 -15.42
N LYS A 98 -9.12 6.11 -14.19
CA LYS A 98 -10.31 5.74 -13.39
C LYS A 98 -11.12 6.95 -12.93
N GLN A 99 -10.47 8.05 -12.57
CA GLN A 99 -11.18 9.29 -12.21
C GLN A 99 -11.89 9.91 -13.42
N MET A 100 -11.35 9.69 -14.62
CA MET A 100 -11.96 10.06 -15.90
C MET A 100 -12.92 8.99 -16.44
N GLU A 101 -13.14 7.90 -15.70
CA GLU A 101 -14.04 6.79 -16.07
C GLU A 101 -13.74 6.16 -17.45
N LEU A 102 -12.48 6.23 -17.89
CA LEU A 102 -12.07 5.73 -19.20
C LEU A 102 -12.12 4.21 -19.27
N GLN A 103 -12.53 3.71 -20.42
CA GLN A 103 -12.66 2.30 -20.73
C GLN A 103 -11.58 1.82 -21.71
N PRO A 104 -11.24 0.51 -21.69
CA PRO A 104 -10.38 -0.06 -22.72
C PRO A 104 -11.00 0.13 -24.11
N GLY A 105 -10.28 0.81 -25.00
CA GLY A 105 -10.75 1.13 -26.35
C GLY A 105 -11.13 2.58 -26.57
N ASP A 106 -11.10 3.41 -25.53
CA ASP A 106 -11.16 4.88 -25.66
C ASP A 106 -9.89 5.38 -26.34
N GLU A 107 -10.07 6.28 -27.31
CA GLU A 107 -8.98 6.85 -28.11
C GLU A 107 -8.83 8.34 -27.85
N PHE A 108 -7.60 8.82 -27.99
CA PHE A 108 -7.27 10.21 -27.78
C PHE A 108 -6.45 10.74 -28.95
N GLU A 109 -6.85 11.88 -29.48
CA GLU A 109 -6.04 12.66 -30.38
C GLU A 109 -4.95 13.40 -29.59
N ILE A 110 -3.70 13.31 -30.06
CA ILE A 110 -2.56 13.99 -29.45
C ILE A 110 -2.23 15.25 -30.25
N SER A 111 -2.42 16.40 -29.62
CA SER A 111 -2.01 17.70 -30.17
C SER A 111 -0.81 18.26 -29.41
N LEU A 112 0.26 18.59 -30.15
CA LEU A 112 1.49 19.16 -29.57
C LEU A 112 1.46 20.69 -29.62
N GLY A 113 1.54 21.31 -28.45
CA GLY A 113 1.83 22.74 -28.33
C GLY A 113 3.30 23.01 -28.02
N ARG A 114 3.69 24.30 -27.93
CA ARG A 114 5.09 24.70 -27.68
C ARG A 114 5.66 24.20 -26.34
N LYS A 115 4.82 23.98 -25.32
CA LYS A 115 5.21 23.54 -23.96
C LYS A 115 4.23 22.57 -23.29
N HIS A 116 3.24 22.07 -24.02
CA HIS A 116 2.19 21.20 -23.48
C HIS A 116 1.77 20.18 -24.53
N ILE A 117 1.28 19.04 -24.05
CA ILE A 117 0.64 18.01 -24.85
C ILE A 117 -0.84 18.06 -24.49
N HIS A 118 -1.70 18.25 -25.48
CA HIS A 118 -3.15 18.13 -25.31
C HIS A 118 -3.57 16.74 -25.76
N LEU A 119 -4.36 16.08 -24.90
CA LEU A 119 -5.05 14.85 -25.21
C LEU A 119 -6.53 15.18 -25.30
N ARG A 120 -7.13 14.99 -26.47
CA ARG A 120 -8.57 15.15 -26.68
C ARG A 120 -9.18 13.79 -26.93
N GLN A 121 -10.17 13.41 -26.13
CA GLN A 121 -10.88 12.15 -26.36
C GLN A 121 -11.61 12.24 -27.69
N ILE A 122 -11.48 11.21 -28.50
CA ILE A 122 -12.21 11.08 -29.75
C ILE A 122 -13.46 10.26 -29.41
N ASP A 123 -14.61 10.92 -29.47
CA ASP A 123 -15.88 10.20 -29.40
C ASP A 123 -16.13 9.56 -30.76
N ARG A 124 -16.45 8.26 -30.77
CA ARG A 124 -16.68 7.47 -32.00
C ARG A 124 -17.89 7.96 -32.83
N GLU A 125 -18.57 9.01 -32.41
CA GLU A 125 -19.77 9.57 -33.05
C GLU A 125 -19.45 10.70 -34.05
N GLU A 126 -18.20 11.19 -34.15
CA GLU A 126 -17.83 12.25 -35.10
C GLU A 126 -17.43 11.74 -36.51
N GLU A 127 -17.40 10.42 -36.78
CA GLU A 127 -17.08 9.87 -38.12
C GLU A 127 -18.30 9.74 -39.08
N GLU A 128 -19.51 10.11 -38.66
CA GLU A 128 -20.70 10.15 -39.54
C GLU A 128 -21.25 11.59 -39.68
N SER A 129 -20.62 12.43 -40.49
CA SER A 129 -21.21 13.67 -41.03
C SER A 129 -20.59 14.08 -42.37
#